data_AF-A0A921NRW8-F1
#
_entry.id   AF-A0A921NRW8-F1
#
_cell.length_a   1.000
_cell.length_b   1.000
_cell.length_c   1.000
_cell.angle_alpha   90.00
_cell.angle_beta   90.00
_cell.angle_gamma   90.00
#
_symmetry.space_group_name_H-M   'P 1'
#
loop_
_entity.id
_entity.type
_entity.pdbx_description
1 polymer ?
#
loop_
_entity_poly.entity_id
_entity_poly.type
_entity_poly.pdbx_seq_one_letter_code
_entity_poly.pdbx_strand_id
1 'polypeptide(L)'
;MFTSQQAGKQLTRGGYKVHDNNGDGKTTLSYRVAKGFTPQQAEQARQAMQSWQDVANVTFTEKALHRDGHVDINDMPDSSGGVASLPHRYMTQTSANIGTQNVGANPSPGHFFRMVLVHELGHALGLEHPGNYDGNGNYGRHATYAGDTQARSVMSYFSEKNQPGHDFKSLYPSAPMMDDIAAAQKLYGANTKTRNTDTTYGFNSNTNREALSLKSANDNPIFCVWDGGGNDTLDFSGYSQNQKINLNAESFSDVGALKGNVSVAKGVILENAVGGKGNDALIGNAVANRLKGGGGADRLSGGGGADTFVYDHASDSTPDNPDVILDFQSGSDKIDVRAVLKQANLSALKYVERLTGQPGQAVISYNQGSNEGSLALDLTGNGKADLLIKSLGQIKAGDVLALGDTPTANPEPKDPKPAPRPQPEEPKPKPEPKPEEPKPKPRPDPCEPKPRPYPREPQPRPDPCEPQPRPVPCEPRPIPCTDPCEPKAFIRNSRPAYGFNTHSGQSRAMHASAFDQSAFSARG
;
A
#
# COMPACT_ATOMS: atom_id res chain seq x y z
N MET A 1 -14.42 4.08 1.20
CA MET A 1 -13.46 3.33 0.36
C MET A 1 -13.95 1.90 0.20
N PHE A 2 -13.40 1.15 -0.77
CA PHE A 2 -13.53 -0.30 -0.82
C PHE A 2 -12.42 -0.96 0.02
N THR A 3 -12.66 -2.16 0.54
CA THR A 3 -11.61 -3.07 1.03
C THR A 3 -10.90 -3.75 -0.14
N SER A 4 -9.73 -4.36 0.08
CA SER A 4 -9.03 -5.13 -0.98
C SER A 4 -9.92 -6.20 -1.61
N GLN A 5 -10.80 -6.86 -0.82
CA GLN A 5 -11.73 -7.86 -1.33
C GLN A 5 -12.87 -7.26 -2.18
N GLN A 6 -13.27 -6.01 -1.92
CA GLN A 6 -14.26 -5.30 -2.75
C GLN A 6 -13.62 -4.78 -4.05
N ALA A 7 -12.40 -4.23 -3.96
CA ALA A 7 -11.61 -3.83 -5.11
C ALA A 7 -11.25 -5.02 -6.02
N GLY A 8 -10.78 -6.14 -5.44
CA GLY A 8 -10.50 -7.38 -6.18
C GLY A 8 -11.74 -7.98 -6.85
N LYS A 9 -12.95 -7.75 -6.33
CA LYS A 9 -14.22 -8.06 -7.02
C LYS A 9 -14.52 -7.09 -8.17
N GLN A 10 -14.24 -5.81 -7.99
CA GLN A 10 -14.45 -4.76 -9.01
C GLN A 10 -13.49 -4.90 -10.20
N LEU A 11 -12.24 -5.30 -9.95
CA LEU A 11 -11.21 -5.65 -10.94
C LEU A 11 -11.51 -6.94 -11.72
N THR A 12 -12.50 -7.74 -11.32
CA THR A 12 -12.81 -9.05 -11.92
C THR A 12 -14.31 -9.21 -12.22
N ARG A 13 -15.00 -8.07 -12.38
CA ARG A 13 -16.46 -7.94 -12.49
C ARG A 13 -17.06 -8.69 -13.68
N GLY A 14 -16.36 -8.76 -14.82
CA GLY A 14 -16.77 -9.47 -16.03
C GLY A 14 -16.55 -10.98 -15.97
N GLY A 15 -15.88 -11.49 -14.94
CA GLY A 15 -15.62 -12.93 -14.77
C GLY A 15 -14.57 -13.51 -15.73
N TYR A 16 -13.81 -12.65 -16.41
CA TYR A 16 -12.69 -13.04 -17.28
C TYR A 16 -11.62 -13.82 -16.50
N LYS A 17 -11.17 -14.94 -17.07
CA LYS A 17 -10.01 -15.72 -16.60
C LYS A 17 -9.61 -16.77 -17.63
N VAL A 18 -8.37 -17.24 -17.52
CA VAL A 18 -7.99 -18.56 -18.07
C VAL A 18 -8.61 -19.65 -17.20
N HIS A 19 -9.20 -20.68 -17.81
CA HIS A 19 -9.74 -21.82 -17.08
C HIS A 19 -8.75 -22.98 -17.12
N ASP A 20 -8.62 -23.73 -16.02
CA ASP A 20 -8.09 -25.10 -16.08
C ASP A 20 -8.94 -25.88 -17.11
N ASN A 21 -8.33 -26.17 -18.25
CA ASN A 21 -8.96 -26.82 -19.39
C ASN A 21 -8.51 -28.28 -19.52
N ASN A 22 -7.49 -28.68 -18.77
CA ASN A 22 -6.88 -30.01 -18.83
C ASN A 22 -7.25 -30.89 -17.61
N GLY A 23 -7.64 -30.27 -16.49
CA GLY A 23 -8.13 -30.91 -15.27
C GLY A 23 -7.05 -31.24 -14.24
N ASP A 24 -5.81 -30.74 -14.38
CA ASP A 24 -4.71 -31.04 -13.46
C ASP A 24 -4.66 -30.17 -12.18
N GLY A 25 -5.64 -29.27 -12.01
CA GLY A 25 -5.76 -28.40 -10.84
C GLY A 25 -4.81 -27.21 -10.84
N LYS A 26 -4.20 -26.88 -11.98
CA LYS A 26 -3.32 -25.71 -12.16
C LYS A 26 -3.93 -24.71 -13.13
N THR A 27 -3.20 -23.66 -13.48
CA THR A 27 -3.50 -22.82 -14.64
C THR A 27 -2.19 -22.43 -15.30
N THR A 28 -1.85 -23.12 -16.38
CA THR A 28 -0.57 -22.99 -17.09
C THR A 28 -0.77 -22.20 -18.37
N LEU A 29 -0.21 -20.99 -18.45
CA LEU A 29 -0.14 -20.22 -19.68
C LEU A 29 1.20 -20.47 -20.36
N SER A 30 1.17 -20.80 -21.65
CA SER A 30 2.38 -20.65 -22.47
C SER A 30 2.63 -19.19 -22.78
N TYR A 31 3.88 -18.76 -22.96
CA TYR A 31 4.16 -17.42 -23.48
C TYR A 31 5.10 -17.43 -24.68
N ARG A 32 5.01 -16.37 -25.48
CA ARG A 32 6.03 -15.92 -26.42
C ARG A 32 6.35 -14.45 -26.13
N VAL A 33 7.65 -14.13 -26.01
CA VAL A 33 8.14 -12.74 -26.05
C VAL A 33 8.59 -12.44 -27.47
N ALA A 34 8.18 -11.29 -28.02
CA ALA A 34 8.55 -10.86 -29.36
C ALA A 34 10.05 -10.50 -29.49
N LYS A 35 10.52 -10.44 -30.74
CA LYS A 35 11.95 -10.24 -31.06
C LYS A 35 12.38 -8.77 -31.19
N GLY A 36 11.46 -7.81 -31.12
CA GLY A 36 11.81 -6.38 -31.17
C GLY A 36 12.24 -5.81 -29.82
N PHE A 37 11.87 -6.47 -28.71
CA PHE A 37 12.42 -6.16 -27.39
C PHE A 37 13.94 -6.36 -27.32
N THR A 38 14.64 -5.47 -26.60
CA THR A 38 16.03 -5.73 -26.17
C THR A 38 16.08 -6.93 -25.21
N PRO A 39 17.24 -7.61 -25.02
CA PRO A 39 17.36 -8.70 -24.06
C PRO A 39 16.90 -8.34 -22.64
N GLN A 40 17.14 -7.10 -22.21
CA GLN A 40 16.75 -6.57 -20.90
C GLN A 40 15.27 -6.20 -20.84
N GLN A 41 14.69 -5.64 -21.90
CA GLN A 41 13.23 -5.43 -22.00
C GLN A 41 12.47 -6.77 -21.96
N ALA A 42 12.98 -7.78 -22.67
CA ALA A 42 12.46 -9.15 -22.62
C ALA A 42 12.60 -9.78 -21.23
N GLU A 43 13.66 -9.44 -20.48
CA GLU A 43 13.83 -9.89 -19.09
C GLU A 43 12.86 -9.20 -18.13
N GLN A 44 12.62 -7.90 -18.29
CA GLN A 44 11.57 -7.21 -17.53
C GLN A 44 10.18 -7.85 -17.79
N ALA A 45 9.91 -8.37 -18.99
CA ALA A 45 8.69 -9.13 -19.27
C ALA A 45 8.65 -10.49 -18.54
N ARG A 46 9.77 -11.22 -18.45
CA ARG A 46 9.87 -12.46 -17.64
C ARG A 46 9.65 -12.18 -16.16
N GLN A 47 10.30 -11.15 -15.62
CA GLN A 47 10.10 -10.72 -14.24
C GLN A 47 8.65 -10.26 -13.96
N ALA A 48 7.98 -9.61 -14.92
CA ALA A 48 6.59 -9.21 -14.77
C ALA A 48 5.66 -10.44 -14.67
N MET A 49 5.84 -11.45 -15.54
CA MET A 49 5.16 -12.75 -15.43
C MET A 49 5.51 -13.45 -14.10
N GLN A 50 6.76 -13.37 -13.63
CA GLN A 50 7.16 -13.92 -12.33
C GLN A 50 6.40 -13.25 -11.17
N SER A 51 6.23 -11.92 -11.20
CA SER A 51 5.50 -11.20 -10.15
C SER A 51 4.00 -11.54 -10.08
N TRP A 52 3.39 -12.04 -11.15
CA TRP A 52 2.03 -12.61 -11.12
C TRP A 52 1.98 -14.05 -10.59
N GLN A 53 2.99 -14.87 -10.90
CA GLN A 53 3.11 -16.25 -10.38
C GLN A 53 3.42 -16.28 -8.88
N ASP A 54 4.17 -15.29 -8.40
CA ASP A 54 4.46 -15.12 -6.98
C ASP A 54 3.17 -15.01 -6.16
N VAL A 55 2.17 -14.27 -6.64
CA VAL A 55 1.00 -13.88 -5.84
C VAL A 55 -0.20 -14.82 -5.96
N ALA A 56 -0.33 -15.56 -7.07
CA ALA A 56 -1.49 -16.40 -7.35
C ALA A 56 -1.10 -17.72 -8.04
N ASN A 57 -1.93 -18.77 -7.98
CA ASN A 57 -1.61 -20.10 -8.54
C ASN A 57 -1.75 -20.17 -10.08
N VAL A 58 -1.02 -19.29 -10.75
CA VAL A 58 -0.81 -19.30 -12.20
C VAL A 58 0.63 -19.69 -12.50
N THR A 59 0.90 -20.26 -13.67
CA THR A 59 2.26 -20.60 -14.11
C THR A 59 2.46 -20.16 -15.55
N PHE A 60 3.56 -19.47 -15.83
CA PHE A 60 3.95 -19.06 -17.18
C PHE A 60 5.13 -19.92 -17.64
N THR A 61 5.05 -20.52 -18.83
CA THR A 61 6.11 -21.41 -19.33
C THR A 61 6.34 -21.23 -20.83
N GLU A 62 7.57 -20.87 -21.22
CA GLU A 62 7.89 -20.62 -22.63
C GLU A 62 7.62 -21.87 -23.48
N LYS A 63 6.88 -21.72 -24.58
CA LYS A 63 6.57 -22.80 -25.54
C LYS A 63 5.93 -24.07 -24.94
N ALA A 64 5.31 -23.99 -23.76
CA ALA A 64 4.60 -25.12 -23.15
C ALA A 64 3.66 -25.85 -24.13
N LEU A 65 3.80 -27.17 -24.18
CA LEU A 65 3.03 -28.08 -25.05
C LEU A 65 1.65 -28.41 -24.45
N HIS A 66 1.61 -28.63 -23.14
CA HIS A 66 0.38 -28.75 -22.35
C HIS A 66 0.15 -27.42 -21.64
N ARG A 67 -1.02 -26.80 -21.88
CA ARG A 67 -1.35 -25.46 -21.42
C ARG A 67 -2.86 -25.22 -21.44
N ASP A 68 -3.29 -24.33 -20.57
CA ASP A 68 -4.66 -23.86 -20.43
C ASP A 68 -4.91 -22.58 -21.24
N GLY A 69 -3.87 -21.77 -21.41
CA GLY A 69 -3.88 -20.54 -22.20
C GLY A 69 -2.52 -20.21 -22.81
N HIS A 70 -2.45 -19.09 -23.53
CA HIS A 70 -1.24 -18.60 -24.17
C HIS A 70 -1.23 -17.07 -24.29
N VAL A 71 -0.15 -16.41 -23.88
CA VAL A 71 0.04 -14.96 -24.05
C VAL A 71 1.11 -14.68 -25.10
N ASP A 72 0.76 -13.84 -26.07
CA ASP A 72 1.70 -13.22 -27.01
C ASP A 72 2.08 -11.82 -26.51
N ILE A 73 3.31 -11.72 -25.98
CA ILE A 73 3.87 -10.46 -25.47
C ILE A 73 4.63 -9.79 -26.61
N ASN A 74 4.07 -8.72 -27.18
CA ASN A 74 4.59 -8.06 -28.38
C ASN A 74 5.08 -6.64 -28.08
N ASP A 75 6.12 -6.19 -28.76
CA ASP A 75 6.61 -4.81 -28.71
C ASP A 75 5.82 -3.86 -29.63
N MET A 76 5.68 -2.59 -29.22
CA MET A 76 5.05 -1.52 -29.98
C MET A 76 5.97 -0.27 -29.98
N PRO A 77 6.88 -0.13 -30.96
CA PRO A 77 7.91 0.92 -30.96
C PRO A 77 7.35 2.35 -31.09
N ASP A 78 6.16 2.50 -31.67
CA ASP A 78 5.50 3.79 -31.89
C ASP A 78 4.59 4.22 -30.73
N SER A 79 4.52 3.44 -29.64
CA SER A 79 3.70 3.70 -28.45
C SER A 79 4.53 3.68 -27.17
N SER A 80 4.15 4.48 -26.18
CA SER A 80 4.63 4.37 -24.79
C SER A 80 3.68 3.56 -23.89
N GLY A 81 2.37 3.53 -24.20
CA GLY A 81 1.36 2.74 -23.51
C GLY A 81 1.17 1.34 -24.12
N GLY A 82 0.43 0.48 -23.41
CA GLY A 82 0.10 -0.89 -23.84
C GLY A 82 -1.35 -1.08 -24.27
N VAL A 83 -1.63 -2.25 -24.85
CA VAL A 83 -2.99 -2.78 -25.11
C VAL A 83 -2.97 -4.31 -25.04
N ALA A 84 -3.82 -4.90 -24.21
CA ALA A 84 -4.00 -6.35 -24.06
C ALA A 84 -5.42 -6.82 -24.42
N SER A 85 -5.65 -8.13 -24.33
CA SER A 85 -6.98 -8.74 -24.50
C SER A 85 -7.32 -9.64 -23.31
N LEU A 86 -8.53 -9.48 -22.75
CA LEU A 86 -9.03 -10.30 -21.65
C LEU A 86 -9.27 -11.77 -22.08
N PRO A 87 -8.86 -12.77 -21.28
CA PRO A 87 -9.15 -14.19 -21.53
C PRO A 87 -10.61 -14.55 -21.20
N HIS A 88 -11.20 -15.44 -21.99
CA HIS A 88 -12.49 -16.06 -21.65
C HIS A 88 -12.58 -17.51 -22.13
N ARG A 89 -13.60 -18.26 -21.70
CA ARG A 89 -13.76 -19.71 -22.00
C ARG A 89 -13.52 -20.13 -23.45
N TYR A 90 -13.81 -19.29 -24.45
CA TYR A 90 -13.60 -19.57 -25.88
C TYR A 90 -12.39 -18.85 -26.52
N MET A 91 -11.60 -18.10 -25.74
CA MET A 91 -10.40 -17.37 -26.18
C MET A 91 -9.32 -17.55 -25.12
N THR A 92 -8.51 -18.59 -25.34
CA THR A 92 -7.38 -18.97 -24.49
C THR A 92 -6.05 -18.41 -25.01
N GLN A 93 -6.03 -17.76 -26.16
CA GLN A 93 -4.90 -16.96 -26.67
C GLN A 93 -5.16 -15.47 -26.43
N THR A 94 -4.20 -14.74 -25.86
CA THR A 94 -4.34 -13.32 -25.49
C THR A 94 -3.17 -12.43 -25.95
N SER A 95 -3.50 -11.23 -26.39
CA SER A 95 -2.62 -10.06 -26.52
C SER A 95 -2.02 -9.60 -25.17
N ALA A 96 -0.72 -9.30 -25.10
CA ALA A 96 -0.15 -8.28 -24.23
C ALA A 96 0.83 -7.42 -25.06
N ASN A 97 0.35 -6.34 -25.67
CA ASN A 97 1.15 -5.51 -26.57
C ASN A 97 1.68 -4.29 -25.80
N ILE A 98 2.99 -4.07 -25.82
CA ILE A 98 3.71 -3.23 -24.86
C ILE A 98 4.42 -2.08 -25.59
N GLY A 99 4.14 -0.85 -25.20
CA GLY A 99 4.85 0.32 -25.71
C GLY A 99 6.36 0.28 -25.41
N THR A 100 7.20 0.40 -26.44
CA THR A 100 8.67 0.46 -26.34
C THR A 100 9.26 1.81 -26.72
N GLN A 101 8.43 2.79 -27.10
CA GLN A 101 8.84 4.16 -27.43
C GLN A 101 9.59 4.81 -26.25
N ASN A 102 10.78 5.34 -26.51
CA ASN A 102 11.65 6.05 -25.56
C ASN A 102 12.08 5.26 -24.30
N VAL A 103 11.80 3.95 -24.22
CA VAL A 103 12.10 3.11 -23.04
C VAL A 103 13.60 2.92 -22.79
N GLY A 104 14.43 3.08 -23.83
CA GLY A 104 15.86 2.81 -23.77
C GLY A 104 16.18 1.30 -23.64
N ALA A 105 17.47 0.98 -23.60
CA ALA A 105 17.93 -0.41 -23.63
C ALA A 105 17.79 -1.13 -22.28
N ASN A 106 17.92 -0.41 -21.15
CA ASN A 106 18.02 -0.96 -19.80
C ASN A 106 17.00 -0.30 -18.83
N PRO A 107 15.68 -0.52 -19.01
CA PRO A 107 14.66 0.03 -18.10
C PRO A 107 14.77 -0.60 -16.70
N SER A 108 14.89 0.25 -15.67
CA SER A 108 14.97 -0.13 -14.26
C SER A 108 13.58 -0.30 -13.60
N PRO A 109 13.50 -0.90 -12.40
CA PRO A 109 12.34 -0.75 -11.52
C PRO A 109 11.97 0.73 -11.30
N GLY A 110 10.68 1.00 -11.09
CA GLY A 110 10.13 2.36 -11.02
C GLY A 110 9.78 2.97 -12.39
N HIS A 111 10.25 2.39 -13.50
CA HIS A 111 10.02 2.92 -14.85
C HIS A 111 8.65 2.53 -15.44
N PHE A 112 8.01 3.46 -16.16
CA PHE A 112 6.66 3.30 -16.72
C PHE A 112 6.48 2.03 -17.55
N PHE A 113 7.46 1.69 -18.40
CA PHE A 113 7.51 0.44 -19.18
C PHE A 113 7.24 -0.81 -18.35
N ARG A 114 7.81 -0.89 -17.14
CA ARG A 114 7.65 -2.06 -16.28
C ARG A 114 6.26 -2.09 -15.65
N MET A 115 5.66 -0.95 -15.33
CA MET A 115 4.27 -0.88 -14.91
C MET A 115 3.33 -1.36 -16.03
N VAL A 116 3.53 -0.88 -17.27
CA VAL A 116 2.76 -1.34 -18.45
C VAL A 116 2.90 -2.86 -18.65
N LEU A 117 4.10 -3.43 -18.51
CA LEU A 117 4.29 -4.89 -18.58
C LEU A 117 3.45 -5.65 -17.54
N VAL A 118 3.36 -5.18 -16.29
CA VAL A 118 2.53 -5.84 -15.27
C VAL A 118 1.04 -5.62 -15.57
N HIS A 119 0.65 -4.41 -16.01
CA HIS A 119 -0.72 -4.02 -16.38
C HIS A 119 -1.29 -4.87 -17.52
N GLU A 120 -0.61 -4.96 -18.67
CA GLU A 120 -1.08 -5.73 -19.81
C GLU A 120 -1.11 -7.24 -19.53
N LEU A 121 -0.22 -7.74 -18.66
CA LEU A 121 -0.30 -9.11 -18.16
C LEU A 121 -1.47 -9.31 -17.18
N GLY A 122 -1.88 -8.29 -16.44
CA GLY A 122 -3.11 -8.31 -15.62
C GLY A 122 -4.36 -8.49 -16.48
N HIS A 123 -4.49 -7.71 -17.57
CA HIS A 123 -5.54 -7.91 -18.57
C HIS A 123 -5.48 -9.31 -19.20
N ALA A 124 -4.30 -9.79 -19.62
CA ALA A 124 -4.13 -11.15 -20.14
C ALA A 124 -4.47 -12.26 -19.11
N LEU A 125 -4.52 -11.93 -17.82
CA LEU A 125 -4.97 -12.80 -16.73
C LEU A 125 -6.45 -12.60 -16.33
N GLY A 126 -7.17 -11.63 -16.89
CA GLY A 126 -8.59 -11.38 -16.63
C GLY A 126 -8.91 -10.28 -15.62
N LEU A 127 -7.93 -9.44 -15.27
CA LEU A 127 -8.18 -8.22 -14.50
C LEU A 127 -8.58 -7.08 -15.45
N GLU A 128 -9.64 -6.36 -15.12
CA GLU A 128 -10.07 -5.14 -15.81
C GLU A 128 -9.51 -3.88 -15.12
N HIS A 129 -9.60 -2.70 -15.76
CA HIS A 129 -9.40 -1.42 -15.07
C HIS A 129 -10.38 -1.30 -13.87
N PRO A 130 -9.99 -0.72 -12.71
CA PRO A 130 -10.89 -0.63 -11.55
C PRO A 130 -12.16 0.20 -11.79
N GLY A 131 -12.13 1.17 -12.71
CA GLY A 131 -13.31 1.87 -13.21
C GLY A 131 -13.75 1.44 -14.61
N ASN A 132 -14.80 2.09 -15.13
CA ASN A 132 -15.27 1.93 -16.51
C ASN A 132 -14.69 3.07 -17.38
N TYR A 133 -13.44 2.93 -17.78
CA TYR A 133 -12.70 3.85 -18.63
C TYR A 133 -11.63 3.07 -19.41
N ASP A 134 -11.27 3.54 -20.61
CA ASP A 134 -10.25 2.94 -21.47
C ASP A 134 -9.48 4.05 -22.22
N GLY A 135 -8.16 3.90 -22.36
CA GLY A 135 -7.25 4.85 -23.02
C GLY A 135 -7.06 6.22 -22.33
N ASN A 136 -8.09 6.77 -21.67
CA ASN A 136 -8.04 8.04 -20.93
C ASN A 136 -9.11 8.07 -19.82
N GLY A 137 -8.85 8.79 -18.73
CA GLY A 137 -9.79 8.92 -17.63
C GLY A 137 -9.62 10.21 -16.82
N ASN A 138 -10.66 10.59 -16.10
CA ASN A 138 -10.60 11.62 -15.07
C ASN A 138 -11.05 11.02 -13.73
N TYR A 139 -10.16 11.01 -12.72
CA TYR A 139 -10.42 10.36 -11.43
C TYR A 139 -11.77 10.78 -10.83
N GLY A 140 -12.00 12.08 -10.68
CA GLY A 140 -13.25 12.64 -10.11
C GLY A 140 -14.53 12.43 -10.94
N ARG A 141 -14.47 11.70 -12.06
CA ARG A 141 -15.63 11.32 -12.89
C ARG A 141 -15.75 9.82 -13.14
N HIS A 142 -14.63 9.11 -13.31
CA HIS A 142 -14.60 7.73 -13.80
C HIS A 142 -14.09 6.71 -12.76
N ALA A 143 -13.44 7.17 -11.68
CA ALA A 143 -13.03 6.29 -10.59
C ALA A 143 -14.26 5.72 -9.88
N THR A 144 -14.40 4.39 -9.84
CA THR A 144 -15.59 3.74 -9.26
C THR A 144 -15.54 3.69 -7.73
N TYR A 145 -14.34 3.78 -7.14
CA TYR A 145 -14.12 3.91 -5.71
C TYR A 145 -12.88 4.75 -5.46
N ALA A 146 -12.80 5.45 -4.32
CA ALA A 146 -11.69 6.37 -4.04
C ALA A 146 -10.28 5.73 -3.98
N GLY A 147 -10.21 4.40 -3.88
CA GLY A 147 -8.96 3.63 -3.91
C GLY A 147 -8.50 3.24 -5.33
N ASP A 148 -9.26 3.60 -6.37
CA ASP A 148 -8.87 3.46 -7.78
C ASP A 148 -7.70 4.41 -8.07
N THR A 149 -6.50 3.98 -7.70
CA THR A 149 -5.21 4.68 -7.92
C THR A 149 -4.07 3.68 -8.03
N GLN A 150 -2.95 4.12 -8.60
CA GLN A 150 -1.69 3.38 -8.68
C GLN A 150 -1.05 3.08 -7.32
N ALA A 151 -1.57 3.65 -6.22
CA ALA A 151 -1.22 3.23 -4.86
C ALA A 151 -1.74 1.83 -4.50
N ARG A 152 -2.85 1.40 -5.13
CA ARG A 152 -3.52 0.13 -4.81
C ARG A 152 -3.55 -0.87 -5.96
N SER A 153 -3.56 -0.39 -7.20
CA SER A 153 -3.70 -1.24 -8.39
C SER A 153 -2.89 -0.69 -9.56
N VAL A 154 -2.03 -1.52 -10.16
CA VAL A 154 -1.36 -1.22 -11.44
C VAL A 154 -2.36 -1.07 -12.58
N MET A 155 -3.56 -1.67 -12.45
CA MET A 155 -4.66 -1.55 -13.41
C MET A 155 -5.32 -0.15 -13.39
N SER A 156 -4.99 0.72 -12.42
CA SER A 156 -5.49 2.10 -12.39
C SER A 156 -4.69 3.05 -13.27
N TYR A 157 -5.40 3.96 -13.95
CA TYR A 157 -4.79 5.07 -14.69
C TYR A 157 -4.50 6.30 -13.81
N PHE A 158 -4.99 6.30 -12.57
CA PHE A 158 -4.94 7.49 -11.73
C PHE A 158 -3.73 7.46 -10.80
N SER A 159 -2.96 8.55 -10.81
CA SER A 159 -1.82 8.74 -9.90
C SER A 159 -2.22 8.47 -8.44
N GLU A 160 -1.28 7.87 -7.72
CA GLU A 160 -1.29 7.64 -6.28
C GLU A 160 -1.78 8.85 -5.48
N LYS A 161 -1.47 10.08 -5.93
CA LYS A 161 -1.76 11.34 -5.22
C LYS A 161 -3.25 11.69 -5.14
N ASN A 162 -4.11 10.98 -5.87
CA ASN A 162 -5.55 11.06 -5.68
C ASN A 162 -6.01 10.36 -4.38
N GLN A 163 -5.18 9.47 -3.81
CA GLN A 163 -5.36 8.89 -2.48
C GLN A 163 -4.49 9.66 -1.47
N PRO A 164 -5.08 10.36 -0.47
CA PRO A 164 -4.32 11.13 0.50
C PRO A 164 -3.31 10.28 1.27
N GLY A 165 -2.07 10.78 1.41
CA GLY A 165 -0.97 10.08 2.08
C GLY A 165 -0.01 9.32 1.13
N HIS A 166 -0.20 9.41 -0.19
CA HIS A 166 0.67 8.75 -1.17
C HIS A 166 1.40 9.77 -2.07
N ASP A 167 2.70 9.54 -2.30
CA ASP A 167 3.54 10.29 -3.24
C ASP A 167 4.73 9.42 -3.66
N PHE A 168 4.71 8.96 -4.90
CA PHE A 168 5.71 8.08 -5.49
C PHE A 168 6.79 8.85 -6.27
N LYS A 169 6.80 10.18 -6.17
CA LYS A 169 7.77 11.07 -6.87
C LYS A 169 7.82 10.81 -8.39
N SER A 170 6.68 10.46 -8.98
CA SER A 170 6.50 10.12 -10.40
C SER A 170 7.17 8.81 -10.86
N LEU A 171 7.51 7.92 -9.92
CA LEU A 171 7.88 6.52 -10.18
C LEU A 171 6.65 5.61 -10.12
N TYR A 172 6.75 4.41 -10.72
CA TYR A 172 5.63 3.49 -10.90
C TYR A 172 5.83 2.12 -10.21
N PRO A 173 4.76 1.48 -9.71
CA PRO A 173 4.81 0.11 -9.20
C PRO A 173 5.33 -0.87 -10.26
N SER A 174 6.22 -1.78 -9.85
CA SER A 174 6.91 -2.73 -10.75
C SER A 174 6.49 -4.19 -10.56
N ALA A 175 5.49 -4.43 -9.72
CA ALA A 175 4.85 -5.70 -9.41
C ALA A 175 3.36 -5.44 -9.05
N PRO A 176 2.49 -6.47 -8.98
CA PRO A 176 1.10 -6.31 -8.56
C PRO A 176 0.99 -5.64 -7.18
N MET A 177 0.06 -4.70 -7.05
CA MET A 177 -0.24 -3.97 -5.82
C MET A 177 -1.43 -4.60 -5.07
N MET A 178 -1.79 -4.06 -3.91
CA MET A 178 -2.69 -4.70 -2.93
C MET A 178 -4.05 -5.18 -3.52
N ASP A 179 -4.68 -4.39 -4.39
CA ASP A 179 -5.97 -4.75 -5.01
C ASP A 179 -5.78 -5.73 -6.17
N ASP A 180 -4.66 -5.65 -6.89
CA ASP A 180 -4.28 -6.57 -7.98
C ASP A 180 -4.05 -7.99 -7.45
N ILE A 181 -3.37 -8.09 -6.30
CA ILE A 181 -3.14 -9.34 -5.59
C ILE A 181 -4.50 -9.95 -5.19
N ALA A 182 -5.37 -9.15 -4.57
CA ALA A 182 -6.71 -9.61 -4.20
C ALA A 182 -7.57 -10.04 -5.41
N ALA A 183 -7.36 -9.42 -6.58
CA ALA A 183 -8.01 -9.79 -7.83
C ALA A 183 -7.47 -11.11 -8.40
N ALA A 184 -6.15 -11.24 -8.58
CA ALA A 184 -5.53 -12.45 -9.11
C ALA A 184 -5.77 -13.67 -8.20
N GLN A 185 -5.69 -13.49 -6.87
CA GLN A 185 -6.02 -14.54 -5.90
C GLN A 185 -7.51 -14.90 -5.90
N LYS A 186 -8.41 -13.98 -6.23
CA LYS A 186 -9.84 -14.28 -6.45
C LYS A 186 -10.07 -15.11 -7.72
N LEU A 187 -9.24 -14.98 -8.76
CA LEU A 187 -9.36 -15.76 -10.00
C LEU A 187 -8.68 -17.13 -9.92
N TYR A 188 -7.49 -17.23 -9.31
CA TYR A 188 -6.61 -18.40 -9.37
C TYR A 188 -6.25 -19.00 -7.99
N GLY A 189 -6.69 -18.38 -6.89
CA GLY A 189 -6.25 -18.73 -5.53
C GLY A 189 -4.87 -18.18 -5.19
N ALA A 190 -4.58 -18.05 -3.90
CA ALA A 190 -3.32 -17.54 -3.38
C ALA A 190 -2.19 -18.57 -3.49
N ASN A 191 -1.00 -18.14 -3.90
CA ASN A 191 0.18 -19.00 -3.96
C ASN A 191 0.98 -18.96 -2.65
N THR A 192 0.60 -19.82 -1.71
CA THR A 192 1.25 -19.94 -0.38
C THR A 192 2.55 -20.75 -0.41
N LYS A 193 3.12 -21.03 -1.60
CA LYS A 193 4.47 -21.63 -1.75
C LYS A 193 5.52 -20.58 -2.12
N THR A 194 5.10 -19.35 -2.41
CA THR A 194 6.00 -18.25 -2.64
C THR A 194 6.58 -17.80 -1.31
N ARG A 195 7.91 -17.84 -1.18
CA ARG A 195 8.66 -17.28 -0.04
C ARG A 195 8.30 -17.85 1.33
N ASN A 196 7.72 -19.05 1.40
CA ASN A 196 7.19 -19.68 2.62
C ASN A 196 8.24 -20.18 3.66
N THR A 197 9.28 -19.37 3.88
CA THR A 197 10.42 -19.51 4.78
C THR A 197 11.03 -18.11 4.99
N ASP A 198 11.51 -17.81 6.19
CA ASP A 198 12.14 -16.56 6.64
C ASP A 198 12.69 -15.65 5.51
N THR A 199 11.92 -14.62 5.16
CA THR A 199 12.21 -13.71 4.05
C THR A 199 12.49 -12.30 4.52
N THR A 200 13.62 -11.74 4.08
CA THR A 200 13.94 -10.32 4.20
C THR A 200 13.54 -9.58 2.93
N TYR A 201 12.74 -8.52 3.09
CA TYR A 201 12.33 -7.57 2.06
C TYR A 201 13.07 -6.24 2.27
N GLY A 202 13.38 -5.52 1.18
CA GLY A 202 14.13 -4.26 1.27
C GLY A 202 15.65 -4.47 1.17
N PHE A 203 16.42 -3.87 2.07
CA PHE A 203 17.87 -4.13 2.16
C PHE A 203 18.13 -5.58 2.59
N ASN A 204 19.34 -6.09 2.32
CA ASN A 204 19.73 -7.47 2.66
C ASN A 204 18.76 -8.56 2.13
N SER A 205 17.95 -8.23 1.12
CA SER A 205 16.82 -9.04 0.66
C SER A 205 17.23 -10.39 0.09
N ASN A 206 16.56 -11.45 0.54
CA ASN A 206 16.67 -12.81 0.03
C ASN A 206 15.50 -13.19 -0.90
N THR A 207 14.56 -12.27 -1.17
CA THR A 207 13.36 -12.51 -2.02
C THR A 207 13.69 -13.03 -3.43
N ASN A 208 14.89 -12.77 -3.93
CA ASN A 208 15.29 -12.96 -5.32
C ASN A 208 14.33 -12.27 -6.31
N ARG A 209 13.81 -11.08 -5.95
CA ARG A 209 12.99 -10.22 -6.82
C ARG A 209 13.53 -8.80 -6.85
N GLU A 210 13.76 -8.28 -8.05
CA GLU A 210 14.33 -6.94 -8.23
C GLU A 210 13.43 -5.83 -7.65
N ALA A 211 12.11 -5.94 -7.85
CA ALA A 211 11.13 -4.98 -7.35
C ALA A 211 10.92 -4.99 -5.82
N LEU A 212 11.51 -5.96 -5.09
CA LEU A 212 11.35 -6.15 -3.63
C LEU A 212 12.67 -5.97 -2.87
N SER A 213 13.74 -5.56 -3.55
CA SER A 213 15.10 -5.53 -3.03
C SER A 213 15.74 -4.15 -3.17
N LEU A 214 16.47 -3.71 -2.14
CA LEU A 214 17.19 -2.45 -2.10
C LEU A 214 18.71 -2.70 -2.03
N LYS A 215 19.45 -1.95 -2.84
CA LYS A 215 20.91 -2.00 -3.00
C LYS A 215 21.57 -0.70 -2.53
N SER A 216 20.84 0.42 -2.51
CA SER A 216 21.34 1.72 -2.06
C SER A 216 20.27 2.58 -1.38
N ALA A 217 20.70 3.59 -0.60
CA ALA A 217 19.83 4.59 0.01
C ALA A 217 19.14 5.54 -1.00
N ASN A 218 19.51 5.47 -2.29
CA ASN A 218 18.88 6.21 -3.39
C ASN A 218 17.80 5.37 -4.10
N ASP A 219 17.67 4.09 -3.76
CA ASP A 219 16.65 3.22 -4.34
C ASP A 219 15.28 3.58 -3.75
N ASN A 220 14.21 3.47 -4.54
CA ASN A 220 12.87 3.94 -4.15
C ASN A 220 11.83 2.81 -4.33
N PRO A 221 11.45 2.09 -3.25
CA PRO A 221 10.60 0.91 -3.33
C PRO A 221 9.13 1.27 -3.57
N ILE A 222 8.49 0.60 -4.52
CA ILE A 222 7.04 0.65 -4.71
C ILE A 222 6.54 -0.78 -4.92
N PHE A 223 6.02 -1.40 -3.86
CA PHE A 223 5.56 -2.78 -3.89
C PHE A 223 4.48 -3.10 -2.85
N CYS A 224 3.78 -4.20 -3.08
CA CYS A 224 2.96 -4.87 -2.08
C CYS A 224 3.60 -6.22 -1.72
N VAL A 225 3.79 -6.49 -0.44
CA VAL A 225 4.31 -7.76 0.06
C VAL A 225 3.23 -8.83 -0.09
N TRP A 226 3.58 -9.91 -0.78
CA TRP A 226 2.90 -11.19 -0.68
C TRP A 226 3.89 -12.24 -0.18
N ASP A 227 3.53 -12.92 0.90
CA ASP A 227 4.29 -14.05 1.44
C ASP A 227 3.37 -15.26 1.71
N GLY A 228 3.94 -16.46 1.63
CA GLY A 228 3.36 -17.72 2.07
C GLY A 228 3.57 -18.01 3.57
N GLY A 229 4.48 -17.26 4.22
CA GLY A 229 4.72 -17.23 5.66
C GLY A 229 6.08 -17.82 6.07
N GLY A 230 6.73 -17.18 7.04
CA GLY A 230 7.98 -17.59 7.65
C GLY A 230 8.16 -16.92 9.02
N ASN A 231 9.37 -16.45 9.29
CA ASN A 231 9.62 -15.33 10.20
C ASN A 231 10.23 -14.19 9.37
N ASP A 232 9.40 -13.25 8.94
CA ASP A 232 9.70 -12.36 7.81
C ASP A 232 10.05 -10.94 8.29
N THR A 233 10.88 -10.24 7.50
CA THR A 233 11.50 -8.95 7.89
C THR A 233 11.32 -7.88 6.83
N LEU A 234 10.84 -6.70 7.23
CA LEU A 234 11.03 -5.45 6.47
C LEU A 234 12.33 -4.76 6.92
N ASP A 235 13.37 -4.81 6.10
CA ASP A 235 14.65 -4.17 6.37
C ASP A 235 14.81 -2.88 5.55
N PHE A 236 14.71 -1.75 6.24
CA PHE A 236 14.88 -0.41 5.70
C PHE A 236 16.09 0.33 6.32
N SER A 237 17.06 -0.42 6.83
CA SER A 237 18.25 0.06 7.58
C SER A 237 19.21 0.97 6.80
N GLY A 238 19.16 0.95 5.46
CA GLY A 238 20.01 1.79 4.62
C GLY A 238 19.57 3.26 4.52
N TYR A 239 18.37 3.62 4.95
CA TYR A 239 17.82 4.98 4.83
C TYR A 239 18.20 5.93 5.97
N SER A 240 18.04 7.23 5.74
CA SER A 240 18.21 8.29 6.76
C SER A 240 17.08 9.34 6.71
N GLN A 241 16.03 9.05 5.96
CA GLN A 241 14.75 9.77 5.96
C GLN A 241 13.87 9.21 7.08
N ASN A 242 13.05 10.03 7.73
CA ASN A 242 12.09 9.55 8.71
C ASN A 242 11.01 8.67 8.06
N GLN A 243 10.91 7.42 8.50
CA GLN A 243 10.05 6.39 7.94
C GLN A 243 8.81 6.15 8.81
N LYS A 244 7.81 5.48 8.23
CA LYS A 244 6.68 4.93 8.97
C LYS A 244 6.44 3.51 8.48
N ILE A 245 6.87 2.53 9.26
CA ILE A 245 6.83 1.11 8.92
C ILE A 245 5.65 0.47 9.65
N ASN A 246 4.82 -0.30 8.94
CA ASN A 246 3.63 -0.93 9.50
C ASN A 246 3.53 -2.39 9.04
N LEU A 247 3.56 -3.32 10.00
CA LEU A 247 3.53 -4.77 9.77
C LEU A 247 2.11 -5.35 9.68
N ASN A 248 1.07 -4.53 9.76
CA ASN A 248 -0.32 -5.00 9.64
C ASN A 248 -0.71 -5.29 8.19
N ALA A 249 -1.43 -6.40 7.96
CA ALA A 249 -2.04 -6.71 6.67
C ALA A 249 -3.01 -5.61 6.21
N GLU A 250 -3.10 -5.41 4.89
CA GLU A 250 -3.86 -4.33 4.23
C GLU A 250 -3.43 -2.89 4.61
N SER A 251 -2.25 -2.72 5.23
CA SER A 251 -1.68 -1.41 5.58
C SER A 251 -0.67 -0.87 4.56
N PHE A 252 -0.24 0.38 4.77
CA PHE A 252 0.77 1.09 3.99
C PHE A 252 1.84 1.69 4.91
N SER A 253 3.06 1.77 4.37
CA SER A 253 4.26 2.31 4.99
C SER A 253 4.86 3.45 4.15
N ASP A 254 5.46 4.42 4.82
CA ASP A 254 6.31 5.45 4.23
C ASP A 254 7.77 5.00 4.32
N VAL A 255 8.42 4.75 3.18
CA VAL A 255 9.77 4.15 3.14
C VAL A 255 10.67 4.95 2.20
N GLY A 256 11.88 5.29 2.66
CA GLY A 256 12.83 6.12 1.93
C GLY A 256 12.32 7.54 1.65
N ALA A 257 12.41 8.01 0.40
CA ALA A 257 11.99 9.35 -0.01
C ALA A 257 10.50 9.47 -0.44
N LEU A 258 9.75 8.38 -0.33
CA LEU A 258 8.37 8.24 -0.84
C LEU A 258 7.33 8.26 0.29
N LYS A 259 6.04 8.25 -0.08
CA LYS A 259 4.91 8.15 0.86
C LYS A 259 3.89 7.10 0.42
N GLY A 260 3.42 6.29 1.38
CA GLY A 260 2.45 5.21 1.19
C GLY A 260 2.84 4.18 0.12
N ASN A 261 4.13 3.87 0.01
CA ASN A 261 4.75 3.23 -1.16
C ASN A 261 5.07 1.74 -0.97
N VAL A 262 5.31 1.31 0.27
CA VAL A 262 5.35 -0.12 0.64
C VAL A 262 4.02 -0.48 1.29
N SER A 263 3.51 -1.68 1.01
CA SER A 263 2.23 -2.16 1.54
C SER A 263 2.23 -3.66 1.80
N VAL A 264 1.31 -4.14 2.63
CA VAL A 264 1.21 -5.56 3.02
C VAL A 264 -0.10 -6.14 2.49
N ALA A 265 -0.05 -7.24 1.73
CA ALA A 265 -1.25 -7.86 1.17
C ALA A 265 -2.15 -8.48 2.25
N LYS A 266 -3.41 -8.74 1.89
CA LYS A 266 -4.39 -9.35 2.81
C LYS A 266 -3.98 -10.78 3.17
N GLY A 267 -3.87 -11.06 4.47
CA GLY A 267 -3.58 -12.41 4.98
C GLY A 267 -2.10 -12.76 5.08
N VAL A 268 -1.21 -11.84 4.69
CA VAL A 268 0.21 -11.89 5.03
C VAL A 268 0.38 -11.51 6.51
N ILE A 269 1.31 -12.15 7.19
CA ILE A 269 1.83 -11.75 8.51
C ILE A 269 3.29 -11.35 8.29
N LEU A 270 3.80 -10.42 9.08
CA LEU A 270 5.21 -10.01 9.09
C LEU A 270 5.65 -9.85 10.54
N GLU A 271 6.74 -10.48 10.92
CA GLU A 271 7.18 -10.59 12.31
C GLU A 271 8.22 -9.53 12.69
N ASN A 272 9.00 -9.00 11.74
CA ASN A 272 10.17 -8.19 12.03
C ASN A 272 10.21 -6.88 11.23
N ALA A 273 10.70 -5.81 11.86
CA ALA A 273 10.98 -4.52 11.20
C ALA A 273 12.33 -3.95 11.64
N VAL A 274 13.07 -3.39 10.69
CA VAL A 274 14.30 -2.62 10.93
C VAL A 274 14.16 -1.26 10.23
N GLY A 275 14.08 -0.19 11.02
CA GLY A 275 14.16 1.18 10.52
C GLY A 275 15.59 1.64 10.26
N GLY A 276 15.76 2.93 9.94
CA GLY A 276 16.98 3.48 9.34
C GLY A 276 17.82 4.33 10.29
N LYS A 277 18.08 5.57 9.86
CA LYS A 277 18.82 6.62 10.57
C LYS A 277 18.04 7.93 10.68
N GLY A 278 16.73 7.86 10.44
CA GLY A 278 15.78 8.95 10.69
C GLY A 278 15.05 8.72 12.00
N ASN A 279 14.18 9.64 12.40
CA ASN A 279 13.29 9.41 13.53
C ASN A 279 12.06 8.64 13.02
N ASP A 280 12.11 7.32 13.13
CA ASP A 280 11.21 6.37 12.47
C ASP A 280 10.04 5.98 13.39
N ALA A 281 8.90 5.63 12.78
CA ALA A 281 7.73 5.09 13.49
C ALA A 281 7.47 3.65 13.05
N LEU A 282 7.75 2.68 13.94
CA LEU A 282 7.56 1.25 13.68
C LEU A 282 6.29 0.76 14.40
N ILE A 283 5.38 0.16 13.64
CA ILE A 283 4.08 -0.32 14.10
C ILE A 283 4.02 -1.83 13.82
N GLY A 284 4.07 -2.63 14.88
CA GLY A 284 3.82 -4.06 14.89
C GLY A 284 2.34 -4.41 14.67
N ASN A 285 1.98 -5.68 14.83
CA ASN A 285 0.66 -6.21 14.48
C ASN A 285 -0.01 -6.97 15.64
N ALA A 286 -0.30 -8.26 15.47
CA ALA A 286 -1.03 -9.11 16.42
C ALA A 286 -0.34 -10.47 16.66
N VAL A 287 0.91 -10.61 16.21
CA VAL A 287 1.84 -11.68 16.60
C VAL A 287 3.07 -11.04 17.23
N ALA A 288 3.83 -11.82 18.01
CA ALA A 288 5.07 -11.34 18.62
C ALA A 288 6.03 -10.77 17.56
N ASN A 289 6.41 -9.51 17.69
CA ASN A 289 7.26 -8.81 16.73
C ASN A 289 8.66 -8.49 17.26
N ARG A 290 9.65 -8.46 16.37
CA ARG A 290 11.00 -7.97 16.65
C ARG A 290 11.21 -6.64 15.93
N LEU A 291 11.23 -5.56 16.71
CA LEU A 291 11.29 -4.19 16.21
C LEU A 291 12.65 -3.57 16.57
N LYS A 292 13.43 -3.19 15.55
CA LYS A 292 14.62 -2.35 15.71
C LYS A 292 14.34 -0.99 15.09
N GLY A 293 14.32 0.06 15.90
CA GLY A 293 14.17 1.44 15.41
C GLY A 293 15.25 1.79 14.40
N GLY A 294 16.52 1.72 14.83
CA GLY A 294 17.65 2.09 14.00
C GLY A 294 18.55 3.01 14.82
N GLY A 295 18.84 4.20 14.30
CA GLY A 295 19.39 5.29 15.11
C GLY A 295 18.64 6.59 14.85
N GLY A 296 18.00 7.13 15.88
CA GLY A 296 17.13 8.30 15.73
C GLY A 296 16.56 8.76 17.07
N ALA A 297 15.25 8.99 17.08
CA ALA A 297 14.43 9.12 18.28
C ALA A 297 13.10 8.45 17.95
N ASP A 298 13.10 7.12 17.98
CA ASP A 298 12.11 6.33 17.28
C ASP A 298 10.87 6.08 18.13
N ARG A 299 9.77 5.76 17.45
CA ARG A 299 8.47 5.54 18.05
C ARG A 299 8.01 4.13 17.72
N LEU A 300 8.27 3.24 18.66
CA LEU A 300 8.06 1.80 18.50
C LEU A 300 6.72 1.41 19.13
N SER A 301 5.93 0.58 18.46
CA SER A 301 4.69 0.03 19.01
C SER A 301 4.64 -1.46 18.67
N GLY A 302 4.63 -2.32 19.69
CA GLY A 302 4.54 -3.77 19.50
C GLY A 302 3.17 -4.21 18.99
N GLY A 303 2.11 -3.56 19.51
CA GLY A 303 0.72 -3.88 19.19
C GLY A 303 0.18 -4.99 20.10
N GLY A 304 0.35 -6.25 19.68
CA GLY A 304 -0.15 -7.40 20.42
C GLY A 304 0.69 -8.64 20.20
N GLY A 305 1.36 -9.09 21.26
CA GLY A 305 2.27 -10.23 21.20
C GLY A 305 3.05 -10.38 22.50
N ALA A 306 4.30 -10.79 22.35
CA ALA A 306 5.34 -10.73 23.38
C ALA A 306 6.57 -10.15 22.70
N ASP A 307 6.60 -8.83 22.61
CA ASP A 307 7.36 -8.12 21.59
C ASP A 307 8.80 -7.84 22.03
N THR A 308 9.74 -7.81 21.10
CA THR A 308 11.16 -7.58 21.38
C THR A 308 11.65 -6.32 20.70
N PHE A 309 11.92 -5.29 21.50
CA PHE A 309 12.49 -4.01 21.08
C PHE A 309 14.02 -4.09 21.14
N VAL A 310 14.69 -3.85 20.02
CA VAL A 310 16.08 -4.27 19.80
C VAL A 310 17.02 -3.08 19.67
N TYR A 311 18.12 -3.14 20.42
CA TYR A 311 19.21 -2.16 20.39
C TYR A 311 20.52 -2.88 20.11
N ASP A 312 21.21 -2.50 19.03
CA ASP A 312 22.50 -3.07 18.65
C ASP A 312 23.67 -2.16 19.05
N HIS A 313 23.49 -0.84 19.01
CA HIS A 313 24.50 0.15 19.41
C HIS A 313 23.98 1.12 20.49
N ALA A 314 24.88 1.79 21.22
CA ALA A 314 24.51 2.87 22.13
C ALA A 314 23.91 4.09 21.40
N SER A 315 24.33 4.31 20.15
CA SER A 315 23.83 5.35 19.25
C SER A 315 22.39 5.11 18.76
N ASP A 316 21.84 3.92 18.99
CA ASP A 316 20.49 3.58 18.52
C ASP A 316 19.42 4.39 19.29
N SER A 317 19.64 4.63 20.60
CA SER A 317 18.74 5.41 21.46
C SER A 317 19.52 6.21 22.51
N THR A 318 19.87 7.45 22.17
CA THR A 318 20.75 8.33 22.96
C THR A 318 20.01 9.09 24.07
N PRO A 319 20.69 9.63 25.10
CA PRO A 319 20.03 10.44 26.13
C PRO A 319 19.31 11.69 25.60
N ASP A 320 19.90 12.35 24.60
CA ASP A 320 19.36 13.58 23.98
C ASP A 320 18.25 13.28 22.96
N ASN A 321 18.41 12.18 22.22
CA ASN A 321 17.43 11.64 21.28
C ASN A 321 17.13 10.17 21.65
N PRO A 322 16.22 9.93 22.62
CA PRO A 322 15.84 8.60 23.06
C PRO A 322 14.56 8.10 22.39
N ASP A 323 14.54 6.82 22.06
CA ASP A 323 13.35 6.08 21.65
C ASP A 323 12.25 6.11 22.70
N VAL A 324 11.01 5.98 22.22
CA VAL A 324 9.83 5.78 23.05
C VAL A 324 9.03 4.58 22.52
N ILE A 325 9.02 3.50 23.30
CA ILE A 325 8.09 2.38 23.13
C ILE A 325 6.71 2.84 23.62
N LEU A 326 5.65 2.69 22.83
CA LEU A 326 4.36 3.36 23.07
C LEU A 326 3.33 2.50 23.83
N ASP A 327 3.60 1.21 24.03
CA ASP A 327 2.63 0.21 24.46
C ASP A 327 3.22 -0.92 25.33
N PHE A 328 4.38 -0.70 25.97
CA PHE A 328 5.20 -1.73 26.61
C PHE A 328 4.53 -2.49 27.76
N GLN A 329 4.46 -3.82 27.65
CA GLN A 329 3.80 -4.74 28.57
C GLN A 329 4.81 -5.60 29.35
N SER A 330 5.33 -5.07 30.46
CA SER A 330 6.21 -5.81 31.38
C SER A 330 5.66 -7.17 31.78
N GLY A 331 6.52 -8.20 31.69
CA GLY A 331 6.15 -9.61 31.82
C GLY A 331 5.95 -10.30 30.47
N SER A 332 5.38 -9.62 29.47
CA SER A 332 5.29 -10.11 28.08
C SER A 332 6.53 -9.68 27.29
N ASP A 333 6.68 -8.37 27.13
CA ASP A 333 7.63 -7.76 26.21
C ASP A 333 9.06 -7.74 26.74
N LYS A 334 10.01 -7.55 25.82
CA LYS A 334 11.46 -7.56 26.09
C LYS A 334 12.18 -6.41 25.41
N ILE A 335 13.22 -5.92 26.07
CA ILE A 335 14.20 -4.96 25.54
C ILE A 335 15.53 -5.70 25.39
N ASP A 336 15.97 -5.93 24.15
CA ASP A 336 17.20 -6.64 23.84
C ASP A 336 18.37 -5.67 23.70
N VAL A 337 19.28 -5.67 24.69
CA VAL A 337 20.50 -4.84 24.70
C VAL A 337 21.78 -5.68 24.62
N ARG A 338 21.67 -6.99 24.32
CA ARG A 338 22.81 -7.94 24.31
C ARG A 338 23.91 -7.53 23.35
N ALA A 339 23.54 -6.95 22.21
CA ALA A 339 24.48 -6.45 21.22
C ALA A 339 25.19 -5.16 21.67
N VAL A 340 24.49 -4.22 22.32
CA VAL A 340 25.08 -3.03 22.94
C VAL A 340 26.14 -3.43 23.98
N LEU A 341 25.80 -4.37 24.88
CA LEU A 341 26.72 -4.86 25.91
C LEU A 341 27.94 -5.55 25.30
N LYS A 342 27.75 -6.34 24.24
CA LYS A 342 28.84 -6.96 23.49
C LYS A 342 29.80 -5.93 22.88
N GLN A 343 29.29 -4.83 22.33
CA GLN A 343 30.13 -3.74 21.80
C GLN A 343 30.88 -2.99 22.90
N ALA A 344 30.25 -2.77 24.06
CA ALA A 344 30.87 -2.17 25.24
C ALA A 344 31.85 -3.13 25.98
N ASN A 345 32.00 -4.38 25.54
CA ASN A 345 32.75 -5.45 26.22
C ASN A 345 32.26 -5.76 27.65
N LEU A 346 30.95 -5.62 27.88
CA LEU A 346 30.28 -5.86 29.15
C LEU A 346 29.66 -7.25 29.20
N SER A 347 29.84 -7.97 30.31
CA SER A 347 29.36 -9.34 30.48
C SER A 347 28.00 -9.47 31.16
N ALA A 348 27.52 -8.41 31.85
CA ALA A 348 26.23 -8.35 32.54
C ALA A 348 25.87 -6.89 32.90
N LEU A 349 24.60 -6.65 33.26
CA LEU A 349 24.12 -5.39 33.84
C LEU A 349 24.24 -5.37 35.38
N LYS A 350 24.38 -4.17 35.94
CA LYS A 350 24.37 -3.90 37.39
C LYS A 350 23.28 -2.88 37.70
N TYR A 351 22.11 -3.36 38.10
CA TYR A 351 20.98 -2.48 38.46
C TYR A 351 21.30 -1.67 39.73
N VAL A 352 21.07 -0.35 39.66
CA VAL A 352 21.37 0.63 40.71
C VAL A 352 20.29 1.71 40.75
N GLU A 353 20.14 2.39 41.90
CA GLU A 353 19.21 3.52 42.06
C GLU A 353 19.64 4.77 41.29
N ARG A 354 20.95 4.91 41.03
CA ARG A 354 21.56 6.01 40.28
C ARG A 354 22.89 5.57 39.68
N LEU A 355 23.27 6.17 38.55
CA LEU A 355 24.58 5.98 37.94
C LEU A 355 25.67 6.66 38.80
N THR A 356 26.83 6.02 38.92
CA THR A 356 27.93 6.46 39.80
C THR A 356 29.32 6.36 39.14
N GLY A 357 29.39 6.15 37.83
CA GLY A 357 30.66 5.98 37.11
C GLY A 357 31.24 4.59 37.28
N GLN A 358 30.45 3.56 36.97
CA GLN A 358 30.91 2.17 36.87
C GLN A 358 30.28 1.53 35.62
N PRO A 359 31.09 0.99 34.70
CA PRO A 359 30.59 0.50 33.43
C PRO A 359 29.68 -0.72 33.62
N GLY A 360 28.59 -0.75 32.85
CA GLY A 360 27.48 -1.70 32.97
C GLY A 360 26.46 -1.37 34.05
N GLN A 361 26.47 -0.16 34.62
CA GLN A 361 25.39 0.28 35.52
C GLN A 361 24.10 0.54 34.74
N ALA A 362 22.97 0.08 35.30
CA ALA A 362 21.65 0.28 34.76
C ALA A 362 20.72 0.93 35.80
N VAL A 363 20.00 1.98 35.40
CA VAL A 363 18.91 2.56 36.21
C VAL A 363 17.59 2.28 35.49
N ILE A 364 16.62 1.75 36.22
CA ILE A 364 15.23 1.66 35.79
C ILE A 364 14.42 2.64 36.63
N SER A 365 13.63 3.48 35.96
CA SER A 365 12.71 4.44 36.59
C SER A 365 11.29 4.25 36.05
N TYR A 366 10.29 4.58 36.88
CA TYR A 366 8.89 4.56 36.49
C TYR A 366 8.08 5.64 37.22
N ASN A 367 7.33 6.44 36.47
CA ASN A 367 6.40 7.43 36.98
C ASN A 367 4.96 6.91 36.84
N GLN A 368 4.38 6.44 37.93
CA GLN A 368 3.00 5.93 37.96
C GLN A 368 1.94 6.99 37.57
N GLY A 369 2.25 8.29 37.72
CA GLY A 369 1.32 9.38 37.39
C GLY A 369 1.17 9.66 35.90
N SER A 370 2.23 9.47 35.12
CA SER A 370 2.23 9.58 33.64
C SER A 370 2.27 8.24 32.91
N ASN A 371 2.44 7.14 33.66
CA ASN A 371 2.75 5.80 33.15
C ASN A 371 4.05 5.73 32.32
N GLU A 372 5.01 6.64 32.54
CA GLU A 372 6.28 6.66 31.82
C GLU A 372 7.34 5.81 32.55
N GLY A 373 7.91 4.84 31.84
CA GLY A 373 9.10 4.10 32.25
C GLY A 373 10.35 4.54 31.50
N SER A 374 11.53 4.22 32.04
CA SER A 374 12.80 4.38 31.32
C SER A 374 13.87 3.41 31.80
N LEU A 375 14.70 2.94 30.87
CA LEU A 375 15.95 2.21 31.11
C LEU A 375 17.13 3.08 30.67
N ALA A 376 18.08 3.35 31.57
CA ALA A 376 19.29 4.13 31.32
C ALA A 376 20.54 3.31 31.62
N LEU A 377 21.51 3.28 30.69
CA LEU A 377 22.74 2.47 30.80
C LEU A 377 24.00 3.35 30.77
N ASP A 378 24.85 3.26 31.81
CA ASP A 378 26.24 3.76 31.80
C ASP A 378 27.14 2.64 31.26
N LEU A 379 27.54 2.75 30.00
CA LEU A 379 28.29 1.71 29.28
C LEU A 379 29.81 1.94 29.41
N THR A 380 30.20 3.21 29.44
CA THR A 380 31.61 3.66 29.49
C THR A 380 32.15 3.84 30.91
N GLY A 381 31.29 3.88 31.93
CA GLY A 381 31.65 4.13 33.33
C GLY A 381 31.82 5.60 33.67
N ASN A 382 31.13 6.51 32.96
CA ASN A 382 31.32 7.96 33.09
C ASN A 382 30.35 8.63 34.09
N GLY A 383 29.35 7.89 34.61
CA GLY A 383 28.35 8.39 35.56
C GLY A 383 27.12 9.02 34.91
N LYS A 384 27.01 8.96 33.58
CA LYS A 384 25.85 9.35 32.80
C LYS A 384 25.35 8.16 31.99
N ALA A 385 24.14 8.27 31.45
CA ALA A 385 23.67 7.31 30.46
C ALA A 385 24.42 7.53 29.14
N ASP A 386 24.88 6.45 28.52
CA ASP A 386 25.34 6.41 27.13
C ASP A 386 24.22 5.94 26.19
N LEU A 387 23.24 5.18 26.72
CA LEU A 387 21.98 4.79 26.08
C LEU A 387 20.82 5.05 27.06
N LEU A 388 19.70 5.57 26.53
CA LEU A 388 18.46 5.81 27.27
C LEU A 388 17.27 5.36 26.41
N ILE A 389 16.45 4.44 26.90
CA ILE A 389 15.20 4.00 26.27
C ILE A 389 14.03 4.44 27.16
N LYS A 390 12.93 4.93 26.57
CA LYS A 390 11.70 5.29 27.28
C LYS A 390 10.55 4.37 26.88
N SER A 391 9.56 4.25 27.76
CA SER A 391 8.35 3.47 27.53
C SER A 391 7.12 4.19 28.07
N LEU A 392 5.99 4.04 27.38
CA LEU A 392 4.68 4.08 28.05
C LEU A 392 4.42 2.66 28.57
N GLY A 393 4.27 2.52 29.88
CA GLY A 393 4.36 1.26 30.60
C GLY A 393 5.62 1.18 31.49
N GLN A 394 5.55 0.36 32.52
CA GLN A 394 6.68 0.10 33.43
C GLN A 394 7.67 -0.87 32.76
N ILE A 395 8.97 -0.61 32.87
CA ILE A 395 10.03 -1.60 32.59
C ILE A 395 10.44 -2.26 33.92
N LYS A 396 10.73 -3.57 33.92
CA LYS A 396 11.38 -4.27 35.06
C LYS A 396 12.68 -4.94 34.60
N ALA A 397 13.55 -5.27 35.53
CA ALA A 397 14.84 -5.92 35.23
C ALA A 397 14.68 -7.26 34.45
N GLY A 398 13.64 -8.03 34.73
CA GLY A 398 13.30 -9.27 34.00
C GLY A 398 12.64 -9.06 32.62
N ASP A 399 12.52 -7.81 32.18
CA ASP A 399 12.12 -7.46 30.81
C ASP A 399 13.30 -7.03 29.94
N VAL A 400 14.50 -6.87 30.51
CA VAL A 400 15.71 -6.52 29.76
C VAL A 400 16.50 -7.79 29.53
N LEU A 401 16.81 -8.11 28.27
CA LEU A 401 17.69 -9.22 27.92
C LEU A 401 19.13 -8.70 27.92
N ALA A 402 19.95 -9.19 28.84
CA ALA A 402 21.37 -8.87 28.95
C ALA A 402 22.25 -10.08 28.61
N LEU A 403 23.57 -9.86 28.61
CA LEU A 403 24.53 -10.95 28.63
C LEU A 403 24.65 -11.50 30.07
N GLY A 404 24.98 -12.78 30.20
CA GLY A 404 25.14 -13.44 31.51
C GLY A 404 23.84 -13.95 32.15
N ASP A 405 22.67 -13.53 31.68
CA ASP A 405 21.38 -14.07 32.12
C ASP A 405 21.28 -15.56 31.79
N THR A 406 21.29 -16.41 32.83
CA THR A 406 20.84 -17.79 32.68
C THR A 406 19.32 -17.77 32.58
N PRO A 407 18.69 -18.38 31.57
CA PRO A 407 17.25 -18.47 31.52
C PRO A 407 16.75 -19.22 32.76
N THR A 408 16.06 -18.51 33.65
CA THR A 408 15.14 -19.20 34.56
C THR A 408 14.12 -19.89 33.66
N ALA A 409 14.06 -21.21 33.74
CA ALA A 409 13.25 -21.99 32.82
C ALA A 409 11.80 -21.53 32.92
N ASN A 410 11.32 -20.86 31.86
CA ASN A 410 9.90 -20.56 31.71
C ASN A 410 9.17 -21.91 31.84
N PRO A 411 8.05 -22.01 32.59
CA PRO A 411 7.30 -23.26 32.65
C PRO A 411 7.02 -23.72 31.22
N GLU A 412 7.40 -24.97 30.95
CA GLU A 412 7.39 -25.59 29.63
C GLU A 412 6.12 -25.18 28.86
N PRO A 413 6.24 -24.62 27.64
CA PRO A 413 5.08 -24.24 26.86
C PRO A 413 4.18 -25.46 26.74
N LYS A 414 3.03 -25.43 27.42
CA LYS A 414 1.94 -26.34 27.11
C LYS A 414 1.53 -25.97 25.70
N ASP A 415 1.98 -26.77 24.74
CA ASP A 415 1.61 -26.65 23.33
C ASP A 415 0.15 -26.23 23.26
N PRO A 416 -0.17 -25.08 22.63
CA PRO A 416 -1.54 -24.74 22.33
C PRO A 416 -2.07 -25.80 21.36
N LYS A 417 -2.54 -26.93 21.92
CA LYS A 417 -3.11 -28.07 21.21
C LYS A 417 -4.02 -27.47 20.15
N PRO A 418 -3.68 -27.57 18.84
CA PRO A 418 -4.25 -26.69 17.84
C PRO A 418 -5.75 -26.65 17.99
N ALA A 419 -6.29 -25.47 18.31
CA ALA A 419 -7.71 -25.29 18.59
C ALA A 419 -8.46 -25.94 17.43
N PRO A 420 -9.26 -27.00 17.66
CA PRO A 420 -9.75 -27.85 16.57
C PRO A 420 -10.39 -26.96 15.52
N ARG A 421 -9.78 -26.95 14.32
CA ARG A 421 -10.16 -26.08 13.21
C ARG A 421 -11.68 -26.08 13.13
N PRO A 422 -12.37 -24.92 13.21
CA PRO A 422 -13.81 -24.89 13.22
C PRO A 422 -14.34 -25.79 12.12
N GLN A 423 -15.01 -26.87 12.51
CA GLN A 423 -15.63 -27.75 11.53
C GLN A 423 -16.58 -26.86 10.70
N PRO A 424 -16.65 -27.04 9.38
CA PRO A 424 -17.69 -26.37 8.60
C PRO A 424 -19.02 -26.61 9.31
N GLU A 425 -19.79 -25.56 9.63
CA GLU A 425 -21.12 -25.75 10.23
C GLU A 425 -21.86 -26.76 9.36
N GLU A 426 -22.27 -27.89 9.94
CA GLU A 426 -23.13 -28.82 9.21
C GLU A 426 -24.34 -28.02 8.72
N PRO A 427 -24.74 -28.15 7.44
CA PRO A 427 -25.78 -27.33 6.86
C PRO A 427 -27.06 -27.54 7.67
N LYS A 428 -27.43 -26.52 8.46
CA LYS A 428 -28.51 -26.58 9.46
C LYS A 428 -29.71 -27.30 8.86
N PRO A 429 -30.23 -28.36 9.51
CA PRO A 429 -31.29 -29.17 8.93
C PRO A 429 -32.45 -28.25 8.52
N LYS A 430 -32.97 -28.46 7.30
CA LYS A 430 -34.10 -27.67 6.80
C LYS A 430 -35.20 -27.69 7.85
N PRO A 431 -35.82 -26.54 8.20
CA PRO A 431 -36.98 -26.54 9.06
C PRO A 431 -38.02 -27.52 8.52
N GLU A 432 -38.52 -28.40 9.39
CA GLU A 432 -39.58 -29.33 9.01
C GLU A 432 -40.79 -28.52 8.51
N PRO A 433 -41.49 -28.99 7.46
CA PRO A 433 -42.69 -28.30 7.00
C PRO A 433 -43.72 -28.30 8.13
N LYS A 434 -44.21 -27.10 8.49
CA LYS A 434 -45.34 -26.98 9.42
C LYS A 434 -46.51 -27.85 8.94
N PRO A 435 -47.23 -28.54 9.84
CA PRO A 435 -48.47 -29.24 9.48
C PRO A 435 -49.44 -28.30 8.75
N GLU A 436 -50.09 -28.79 7.68
CA GLU A 436 -51.15 -28.03 7.01
C GLU A 436 -52.34 -27.82 7.97
N GLU A 437 -52.85 -26.59 8.05
CA GLU A 437 -54.12 -26.33 8.73
C GLU A 437 -55.29 -26.95 7.94
N PRO A 438 -56.31 -27.50 8.61
CA PRO A 438 -57.37 -28.27 7.96
C PRO A 438 -58.26 -27.39 7.06
N LYS A 439 -58.39 -27.80 5.79
CA LYS A 439 -59.20 -27.10 4.77
C LYS A 439 -60.68 -27.00 5.19
N PRO A 440 -61.28 -25.78 5.22
CA PRO A 440 -62.71 -25.63 5.48
C PRO A 440 -63.58 -26.19 4.34
N LYS A 441 -64.80 -26.62 4.68
CA LYS A 441 -65.73 -27.32 3.77
C LYS A 441 -66.46 -26.36 2.79
N PRO A 442 -66.93 -26.83 1.62
CA PRO A 442 -67.28 -25.94 0.51
C PRO A 442 -68.78 -25.55 0.37
N ARG A 443 -69.00 -24.26 0.04
CA ARG A 443 -70.08 -23.66 -0.80
C ARG A 443 -71.55 -23.76 -0.32
N PRO A 444 -72.40 -22.78 -0.71
CA PRO A 444 -73.10 -22.82 -2.02
C PRO A 444 -72.72 -21.72 -3.04
N ASP A 445 -73.34 -21.82 -4.23
CA ASP A 445 -73.34 -20.96 -5.44
C ASP A 445 -74.82 -20.96 -5.95
N PRO A 446 -75.28 -20.23 -7.01
CA PRO A 446 -74.68 -19.16 -7.84
C PRO A 446 -75.64 -17.93 -8.11
N CYS A 447 -75.34 -17.10 -9.13
CA CYS A 447 -76.19 -16.06 -9.80
C CYS A 447 -76.51 -14.77 -8.99
N GLU A 448 -76.60 -13.54 -9.54
CA GLU A 448 -76.47 -12.95 -10.91
C GLU A 448 -75.76 -11.54 -10.85
N PRO A 449 -75.53 -10.75 -11.94
CA PRO A 449 -74.40 -9.79 -12.02
C PRO A 449 -74.68 -8.27 -11.97
N LYS A 450 -73.58 -7.49 -11.76
CA LYS A 450 -73.36 -6.03 -12.04
C LYS A 450 -74.02 -5.03 -11.03
N PRO A 451 -73.56 -3.75 -10.92
CA PRO A 451 -72.76 -2.92 -11.87
C PRO A 451 -71.41 -2.38 -11.36
N ARG A 452 -70.71 -1.60 -12.21
CA ARG A 452 -69.48 -0.86 -11.90
C ARG A 452 -69.79 0.53 -11.31
N PRO A 453 -69.01 1.03 -10.32
CA PRO A 453 -68.96 2.45 -10.00
C PRO A 453 -68.31 3.29 -11.11
N TYR A 454 -68.74 4.55 -11.24
CA TYR A 454 -68.23 5.53 -12.21
C TYR A 454 -66.96 6.27 -11.69
N PRO A 455 -66.16 6.92 -12.57
CA PRO A 455 -64.91 7.56 -12.18
C PRO A 455 -65.12 8.80 -11.29
N ARG A 456 -64.13 9.12 -10.45
CA ARG A 456 -64.11 10.36 -9.64
C ARG A 456 -63.66 11.56 -10.48
N GLU A 457 -64.24 12.71 -10.16
CA GLU A 457 -64.02 14.00 -10.84
C GLU A 457 -62.67 14.64 -10.47
N PRO A 458 -62.11 15.51 -11.35
CA PRO A 458 -60.85 16.21 -11.08
C PRO A 458 -61.04 17.35 -10.06
N GLN A 459 -60.01 17.58 -9.23
CA GLN A 459 -59.96 18.69 -8.28
C GLN A 459 -59.90 20.06 -9.02
N PRO A 460 -60.55 21.12 -8.50
CA PRO A 460 -60.53 22.45 -9.11
C PRO A 460 -59.17 23.15 -8.97
N ARG A 461 -58.91 24.10 -9.88
CA ARG A 461 -57.75 25.00 -9.82
C ARG A 461 -58.11 26.25 -8.98
N PRO A 462 -57.16 26.85 -8.25
CA PRO A 462 -57.35 28.20 -7.71
C PRO A 462 -57.23 29.25 -8.83
N ASP A 463 -58.10 30.27 -8.77
CA ASP A 463 -58.17 31.40 -9.69
C ASP A 463 -57.31 32.62 -9.22
N PRO A 464 -57.11 33.67 -10.03
CA PRO A 464 -55.86 34.46 -9.99
C PRO A 464 -55.88 35.81 -9.24
N CYS A 465 -54.67 36.18 -8.78
CA CYS A 465 -54.08 37.53 -8.68
C CYS A 465 -54.82 38.70 -7.99
N GLU A 466 -54.17 39.25 -6.94
CA GLU A 466 -54.05 40.70 -6.70
C GLU A 466 -52.59 41.08 -6.32
N PRO A 467 -52.16 42.37 -6.42
CA PRO A 467 -50.76 42.66 -6.77
C PRO A 467 -49.95 43.64 -5.86
N GLN A 468 -48.66 43.31 -5.65
CA GLN A 468 -47.53 44.21 -5.33
C GLN A 468 -47.52 44.80 -3.88
N PRO A 469 -46.35 45.16 -3.29
CA PRO A 469 -45.43 46.21 -3.77
C PRO A 469 -44.04 45.73 -4.22
N ARG A 470 -43.32 46.58 -4.96
CA ARG A 470 -41.92 46.37 -5.40
C ARG A 470 -40.91 46.84 -4.35
N PRO A 471 -39.77 46.16 -4.17
CA PRO A 471 -38.58 46.75 -3.55
C PRO A 471 -38.06 47.94 -4.37
N VAL A 472 -37.49 48.94 -3.66
CA VAL A 472 -37.02 50.21 -4.24
C VAL A 472 -35.60 50.06 -4.79
N PRO A 473 -35.20 50.74 -5.89
CA PRO A 473 -33.83 50.70 -6.39
C PRO A 473 -32.81 51.30 -5.41
N CYS A 474 -31.61 50.72 -5.33
CA CYS A 474 -30.49 51.30 -4.58
C CYS A 474 -29.86 52.47 -5.33
N GLU A 475 -29.85 53.65 -4.72
CA GLU A 475 -29.13 54.83 -5.25
C GLU A 475 -27.60 54.71 -5.04
N PRO A 476 -26.79 55.25 -5.97
CA PRO A 476 -25.33 55.27 -5.82
C PRO A 476 -24.90 56.33 -4.79
N ARG A 477 -23.91 56.01 -3.95
CA ARG A 477 -23.28 56.99 -3.04
C ARG A 477 -21.99 57.58 -3.65
N PRO A 478 -21.67 58.86 -3.38
CA PRO A 478 -20.71 59.62 -4.18
C PRO A 478 -19.27 59.56 -3.65
N ILE A 479 -18.33 59.91 -4.54
CA ILE A 479 -16.94 60.26 -4.23
C ILE A 479 -16.89 61.72 -3.76
N PRO A 480 -16.10 62.03 -2.72
CA PRO A 480 -15.32 63.27 -2.70
C PRO A 480 -13.82 62.99 -2.46
N CYS A 481 -12.97 63.67 -3.22
CA CYS A 481 -11.51 63.64 -3.05
C CYS A 481 -11.03 64.84 -2.22
N THR A 482 -10.00 64.67 -1.39
CA THR A 482 -8.99 65.72 -1.11
C THR A 482 -7.67 65.10 -0.64
N ASP A 483 -6.61 65.30 -1.44
CA ASP A 483 -5.20 65.39 -1.03
C ASP A 483 -4.97 66.63 -0.12
N PRO A 484 -3.77 66.89 0.51
CA PRO A 484 -2.44 66.38 0.12
C PRO A 484 -1.47 65.96 1.26
N CYS A 485 -0.38 65.26 0.88
CA CYS A 485 1.00 65.81 0.96
C CYS A 485 2.10 64.82 0.50
N GLU A 486 2.89 65.25 -0.50
CA GLU A 486 4.22 64.73 -0.84
C GLU A 486 5.27 65.06 0.27
N PRO A 487 6.53 64.53 0.28
CA PRO A 487 7.40 64.08 -0.83
C PRO A 487 8.05 62.67 -0.61
N LYS A 488 8.88 62.03 -1.46
CA LYS A 488 9.31 62.04 -2.89
C LYS A 488 10.07 60.67 -3.12
N ALA A 489 10.79 60.29 -4.19
CA ALA A 489 11.38 60.99 -5.34
C ALA A 489 11.51 60.09 -6.60
N PHE A 490 11.44 60.71 -7.78
CA PHE A 490 12.28 60.55 -9.00
C PHE A 490 12.93 59.17 -9.33
N ILE A 491 12.97 58.65 -10.57
CA ILE A 491 12.40 58.95 -11.92
C ILE A 491 12.80 57.73 -12.85
N ARG A 492 12.45 57.43 -14.12
CA ARG A 492 11.99 58.14 -15.35
C ARG A 492 11.30 57.18 -16.36
N ASN A 493 10.61 57.76 -17.36
CA ASN A 493 10.57 57.49 -18.82
C ASN A 493 11.00 56.11 -19.40
N SER A 494 10.35 55.54 -20.46
CA SER A 494 9.25 56.01 -21.33
C SER A 494 8.58 54.87 -22.14
N ARG A 495 7.37 55.11 -22.67
CA ARG A 495 6.76 54.45 -23.86
C ARG A 495 6.65 55.50 -25.00
N PRO A 496 6.62 55.13 -26.30
CA PRO A 496 5.41 54.67 -27.04
C PRO A 496 5.67 53.33 -27.80
N ALA A 497 4.77 52.59 -28.47
CA ALA A 497 3.34 52.64 -28.85
C ALA A 497 3.08 52.62 -30.39
N TYR A 498 1.99 51.93 -30.80
CA TYR A 498 1.39 51.79 -32.16
C TYR A 498 2.02 50.83 -33.20
N GLY A 499 1.13 50.17 -33.95
CA GLY A 499 1.37 49.28 -35.11
C GLY A 499 0.20 48.30 -35.34
N PHE A 500 -0.40 48.27 -36.54
CA PHE A 500 -1.66 47.54 -36.83
C PHE A 500 -1.56 46.57 -38.04
N ASN A 501 -2.54 45.66 -38.11
CA ASN A 501 -3.12 45.00 -39.30
C ASN A 501 -2.52 43.72 -39.95
N THR A 502 -3.40 42.70 -40.03
CA THR A 502 -3.67 41.74 -41.16
C THR A 502 -2.53 40.85 -41.70
N HIS A 503 -2.73 39.57 -42.04
CA HIS A 503 -3.90 38.92 -42.66
C HIS A 503 -3.87 37.37 -42.43
N SER A 504 -4.89 36.63 -42.92
CA SER A 504 -4.96 35.16 -43.20
C SER A 504 -4.10 34.16 -42.37
N GLY A 505 -4.60 33.05 -41.80
CA GLY A 505 -5.93 32.42 -41.91
C GLY A 505 -5.88 31.02 -42.54
N GLN A 506 -5.54 29.99 -41.75
CA GLN A 506 -5.85 28.57 -42.05
C GLN A 506 -5.90 27.73 -40.75
N SER A 507 -6.65 26.63 -40.79
CA SER A 507 -6.93 25.78 -39.63
C SER A 507 -6.05 24.53 -39.59
N ARG A 508 -5.58 24.14 -38.39
CA ARG A 508 -5.27 22.75 -38.02
C ARG A 508 -5.33 22.56 -36.50
N ALA A 509 -5.64 21.35 -36.06
CA ALA A 509 -5.98 21.05 -34.67
C ALA A 509 -4.76 21.04 -33.74
N MET A 510 -4.96 21.50 -32.49
CA MET A 510 -3.97 21.35 -31.42
C MET A 510 -4.06 19.96 -30.79
N HIS A 511 -3.08 19.09 -31.06
CA HIS A 511 -2.70 18.05 -30.10
C HIS A 511 -1.70 18.67 -29.12
N ALA A 512 -2.07 18.81 -27.85
CA ALA A 512 -1.21 19.35 -26.81
C ALA A 512 -0.25 18.28 -26.27
N SER A 513 0.84 18.00 -27.01
CA SER A 513 1.95 17.19 -26.52
C SER A 513 2.86 18.05 -25.62
N ALA A 514 2.70 17.93 -24.29
CA ALA A 514 3.65 18.49 -23.34
C ALA A 514 4.83 17.53 -23.18
N PHE A 515 5.90 17.75 -23.95
CA PHE A 515 7.12 16.96 -23.87
C PHE A 515 8.07 17.49 -22.79
N ASP A 516 8.79 16.55 -22.19
CA ASP A 516 9.91 16.73 -21.27
C ASP A 516 11.04 17.61 -21.86
N GLN A 517 11.82 18.26 -21.00
CA GLN A 517 13.11 18.86 -21.32
C GLN A 517 14.13 18.56 -20.21
N SER A 518 15.06 17.66 -20.51
CA SER A 518 16.17 17.33 -19.63
C SER A 518 17.54 17.64 -20.27
N ALA A 519 18.45 18.13 -19.43
CA ALA A 519 19.90 18.19 -19.61
C ALA A 519 20.51 19.16 -20.66
N PHE A 520 21.54 19.89 -20.21
CA PHE A 520 22.74 20.16 -21.02
C PHE A 520 24.00 19.87 -20.18
N SER A 521 25.14 19.71 -20.86
CA SER A 521 26.34 19.03 -20.32
C SER A 521 27.15 19.82 -19.29
N ALA A 522 28.01 19.11 -18.57
CA ALA A 522 28.91 19.61 -17.54
C ALA A 522 30.32 19.97 -18.04
N ARG A 523 31.09 20.63 -17.15
CA ARG A 523 32.54 20.93 -17.14
C ARG A 523 33.05 22.02 -18.10
N GLY A 524 33.31 23.19 -17.50
CA GLY A 524 34.30 24.19 -17.86
C GLY A 524 34.82 24.80 -16.56
#